data_AF-A0A354X668-F1
#
_entry.id   AF-A0A354X668-F1
#
_cell.length_a   1.000
_cell.length_b   1.000
_cell.length_c   1.000
_cell.angle_alpha   90.00
_cell.angle_beta   90.00
_cell.angle_gamma   90.00
#
_symmetry.space_group_name_H-M   'P 1'
#
loop_
_entity.id
_entity.type
_entity.pdbx_description
1 polymer ?
#
loop_
_entity_poly.entity_id
_entity_poly.type
_entity_poly.pdbx_seq_one_letter_code
_entity_poly.pdbx_strand_id
1 'polypeptide(L)'
;MKNNDATKMNSETNGNKRRYWDTFYSIDFEKIVDHPNILIAARFWEENKYRAAKNCYKFMRAIDDLIDNYKTEHQTIAPDDKPLFEAEVHTWINRILHSGENANPMCNDVIETIRTFQIPFWPFEDFARSMIYDIYHDGFPTFPAFLDYAVGASVAPASIFVHLCGLRHQEGAYLLPAFSVKEAAAPCAIFSYLVHIIRDFMKDHRNHLNYFPDDLLMKYNLDREKLRCMAQGGEITRDFRECIRELYIEADKYRLKTKEVIREIGPLLEPCSRLSLEIIFGLYTLVFDRIDWEEGGFTTEELNPTAAEVKEHVRQIILHFEENHPL
;
A
#
# COMPACT_ATOMS: atom_id res chain seq x y z
N MET A 1 3.44 -21.07 -42.45
CA MET A 1 2.85 -20.06 -41.54
C MET A 1 2.97 -20.39 -40.04
N LYS A 2 3.27 -21.63 -39.59
CA LYS A 2 3.43 -21.96 -38.16
C LYS A 2 4.79 -21.60 -37.51
N ASN A 3 5.83 -21.29 -38.29
CA ASN A 3 7.18 -21.04 -37.75
C ASN A 3 7.48 -19.57 -37.38
N ASN A 4 6.67 -18.60 -37.83
CA ASN A 4 6.92 -17.18 -37.52
C ASN A 4 6.39 -16.77 -36.14
N ASP A 5 5.28 -17.35 -35.67
CA ASP A 5 4.70 -16.99 -34.37
C ASP A 5 5.50 -17.54 -33.18
N ALA A 6 6.04 -18.77 -33.30
CA ALA A 6 6.88 -19.37 -32.25
C ALA A 6 8.22 -18.63 -32.06
N THR A 7 8.79 -18.11 -33.16
CA THR A 7 10.06 -17.36 -33.12
C THR A 7 9.86 -15.96 -32.51
N LYS A 8 8.70 -15.34 -32.77
CA LYS A 8 8.34 -14.02 -32.23
C LYS A 8 8.02 -14.07 -30.73
N MET A 9 7.24 -15.05 -30.28
CA MET A 9 7.00 -15.30 -28.85
C MET A 9 8.31 -15.57 -28.09
N ASN A 10 9.19 -16.43 -28.61
CA ASN A 10 10.49 -16.70 -27.97
C ASN A 10 11.39 -15.45 -27.87
N SER A 11 11.30 -14.52 -28.82
CA SER A 11 12.06 -13.27 -28.79
C SER A 11 11.50 -12.24 -27.81
N GLU A 12 10.17 -12.14 -27.68
CA GLU A 12 9.49 -11.25 -26.74
C GLU A 12 9.66 -11.74 -25.29
N THR A 13 9.59 -13.06 -25.05
CA THR A 13 9.79 -13.66 -23.72
C THR A 13 11.24 -13.50 -23.22
N ASN A 14 12.24 -13.69 -24.08
CA ASN A 14 13.64 -13.42 -23.71
C ASN A 14 13.92 -11.92 -23.49
N GLY A 15 13.21 -11.04 -24.19
CA GLY A 15 13.25 -9.60 -23.95
C GLY A 15 12.72 -9.20 -22.57
N ASN A 16 11.61 -9.81 -22.13
CA ASN A 16 11.03 -9.56 -20.81
C ASN A 16 11.94 -10.01 -19.66
N LYS A 17 12.54 -11.20 -19.75
CA LYS A 17 13.50 -11.70 -18.75
C LYS A 17 14.67 -10.74 -18.56
N ARG A 18 15.28 -10.31 -19.68
CA ARG A 18 16.39 -9.33 -19.63
C ARG A 18 15.95 -8.01 -18.98
N ARG A 19 14.74 -7.54 -19.31
CA ARG A 19 14.17 -6.31 -18.73
C ARG A 19 13.97 -6.40 -17.21
N TYR A 20 13.55 -7.54 -16.66
CA TYR A 20 13.39 -7.71 -15.20
C TYR A 20 14.69 -7.48 -14.46
N TRP A 21 15.77 -8.11 -14.94
CA TRP A 21 17.09 -7.98 -14.34
C TRP A 21 17.70 -6.60 -14.54
N ASP A 22 17.55 -5.99 -15.73
CA ASP A 22 17.97 -4.61 -15.98
C ASP A 22 17.26 -3.63 -15.03
N THR A 23 15.95 -3.77 -14.84
CA THR A 23 15.19 -2.99 -13.85
C THR A 23 15.70 -3.27 -12.44
N PHE A 24 15.84 -4.53 -12.03
CA PHE A 24 16.30 -4.91 -10.69
C PHE A 24 17.65 -4.26 -10.32
N TYR A 25 18.63 -4.30 -11.23
CA TYR A 25 19.94 -3.68 -11.00
C TYR A 25 19.91 -2.14 -11.04
N SER A 26 18.87 -1.53 -11.62
CA SER A 26 18.69 -0.07 -11.63
C SER A 26 18.11 0.49 -10.33
N ILE A 27 17.52 -0.36 -9.49
CA ILE A 27 16.89 0.04 -8.22
C ILE A 27 17.98 0.23 -7.16
N ASP A 28 18.05 1.44 -6.61
CA ASP A 28 18.90 1.77 -5.46
C ASP A 28 18.15 1.47 -4.16
N PHE A 29 18.22 0.22 -3.70
CA PHE A 29 17.52 -0.28 -2.51
C PHE A 29 17.90 0.46 -1.21
N GLU A 30 19.09 1.07 -1.13
CA GLU A 30 19.55 1.84 0.03
C GLU A 30 18.87 3.22 0.12
N LYS A 31 18.32 3.74 -0.98
CA LYS A 31 17.56 5.01 -0.99
C LYS A 31 16.04 4.81 -0.87
N ILE A 32 15.61 3.57 -0.63
CA ILE A 32 14.20 3.20 -0.45
C ILE A 32 13.75 3.39 1.01
N VAL A 33 14.57 4.04 1.85
CA VAL A 33 14.23 4.31 3.26
C VAL A 33 12.90 5.08 3.40
N ASP A 34 12.52 5.87 2.39
CA ASP A 34 11.22 6.57 2.31
C ASP A 34 10.36 6.15 1.11
N HIS A 35 10.76 5.13 0.34
CA HIS A 35 9.96 4.67 -0.81
C HIS A 35 9.05 3.51 -0.40
N PRO A 36 7.72 3.66 -0.48
CA PRO A 36 6.80 2.57 -0.17
C PRO A 36 7.05 1.34 -1.05
N ASN A 37 6.82 0.14 -0.52
CA ASN A 37 6.88 -1.14 -1.25
C ASN A 37 6.17 -1.07 -2.62
N ILE A 38 5.11 -0.27 -2.71
CA ILE A 38 4.32 -0.02 -3.92
C ILE A 38 5.15 0.56 -5.07
N LEU A 39 6.13 1.43 -4.78
CA LEU A 39 7.01 2.01 -5.80
C LEU A 39 8.11 1.03 -6.23
N ILE A 40 8.58 0.13 -5.34
CA ILE A 40 9.47 -0.97 -5.73
C ILE A 40 8.78 -1.85 -6.76
N ALA A 41 7.54 -2.27 -6.47
CA ALA A 41 6.76 -3.10 -7.37
C ALA A 41 6.45 -2.39 -8.70
N ALA A 42 6.10 -1.10 -8.66
CA ALA A 42 5.78 -0.31 -9.85
C ALA A 42 6.99 -0.08 -10.79
N ARG A 43 8.24 -0.22 -10.31
CA ARG A 43 9.44 -0.05 -11.16
C ARG A 43 9.54 -1.03 -12.32
N PHE A 44 8.85 -2.17 -12.22
CA PHE A 44 8.84 -3.19 -13.26
C PHE A 44 7.88 -2.87 -14.41
N TRP A 45 7.11 -1.78 -14.31
CA TRP A 45 6.23 -1.31 -15.37
C TRP A 45 6.98 -0.51 -16.44
N GLU A 46 6.24 -0.02 -17.43
CA GLU A 46 6.72 1.03 -18.33
C GLU A 46 6.88 2.35 -17.57
N GLU A 47 7.83 3.17 -18.02
CA GLU A 47 8.23 4.41 -17.34
C GLU A 47 7.05 5.38 -17.14
N ASN A 48 6.14 5.44 -18.11
CA ASN A 48 4.92 6.24 -18.00
C ASN A 48 3.96 5.73 -16.91
N LYS A 49 3.71 4.41 -16.81
CA LYS A 49 2.93 3.77 -15.74
C LYS A 49 3.59 3.96 -14.37
N TYR A 50 4.91 3.82 -14.29
CA TYR A 50 5.67 4.06 -13.05
C TYR A 50 5.56 5.53 -12.59
N ARG A 51 5.71 6.50 -13.50
CA ARG A 51 5.51 7.92 -13.20
C ARG A 51 4.09 8.23 -12.76
N ALA A 52 3.09 7.61 -13.38
CA ALA A 52 1.70 7.75 -12.98
C ALA A 52 1.49 7.32 -11.52
N ALA A 53 2.00 6.14 -11.16
CA ALA A 53 1.94 5.64 -9.79
C ALA A 53 2.63 6.59 -8.80
N LYS A 54 3.82 7.09 -9.16
CA LYS A 54 4.56 8.06 -8.33
C LYS A 54 3.79 9.37 -8.15
N ASN A 55 3.17 9.89 -9.20
CA ASN A 55 2.39 11.13 -9.16
C ASN A 55 1.17 10.97 -8.24
N CYS A 56 0.40 9.89 -8.41
CA CYS A 56 -0.75 9.60 -7.56
C CYS A 56 -0.34 9.37 -6.10
N TYR A 57 0.71 8.57 -5.87
CA TYR A 57 1.21 8.33 -4.52
C TYR A 57 1.63 9.63 -3.82
N LYS A 58 2.42 10.47 -4.50
CA LYS A 58 2.85 11.77 -3.95
C LYS A 58 1.66 12.67 -3.63
N PHE A 59 0.64 12.68 -4.49
CA PHE A 59 -0.56 13.48 -4.29
C PHE A 59 -1.38 13.04 -3.07
N MET A 60 -1.54 11.72 -2.86
CA MET A 60 -2.23 11.18 -1.70
C MET A 60 -1.41 11.35 -0.42
N ARG A 61 -0.10 11.07 -0.48
CA ARG A 61 0.79 11.20 0.67
C ARG A 61 0.85 12.63 1.22
N ALA A 62 0.70 13.65 0.35
CA ALA A 62 0.76 15.04 0.78
C ALA A 62 -0.34 15.45 1.79
N ILE A 63 -1.58 14.94 1.63
CA ILE A 63 -2.67 15.26 2.59
C ILE A 63 -2.59 14.38 3.85
N ASP A 64 -2.12 13.14 3.71
CA ASP A 64 -1.81 12.23 4.83
C ASP A 64 -0.72 12.84 5.74
N ASP A 65 0.41 13.24 5.17
CA ASP A 65 1.51 13.91 5.87
C ASP A 65 1.06 15.20 6.56
N LEU A 66 0.13 15.96 5.94
CA LEU A 66 -0.38 17.18 6.56
C LEU A 66 -1.07 16.91 7.90
N ILE A 67 -1.88 15.84 7.96
CA ILE A 67 -2.65 15.46 9.15
C ILE A 67 -1.75 14.76 10.17
N ASP A 68 -0.96 13.77 9.72
CA ASP A 68 -0.08 12.98 10.58
C ASP A 68 1.03 13.80 11.24
N ASN A 69 1.65 14.74 10.51
CA ASN A 69 2.69 15.59 11.08
C ASN A 69 2.10 16.50 12.17
N TYR A 70 0.90 17.05 11.94
CA TYR A 70 0.23 17.85 12.97
C TYR A 70 -0.09 17.01 14.22
N LYS A 71 -0.64 15.80 14.06
CA LYS A 71 -0.89 14.89 15.19
C LYS A 71 0.39 14.48 15.90
N THR A 72 1.50 14.32 15.18
CA THR A 72 2.81 14.05 15.78
C THR A 72 3.26 15.20 16.68
N GLU A 73 3.03 16.45 16.28
CA GLU A 73 3.42 17.64 17.06
C GLU A 73 2.45 17.97 18.20
N HIS A 74 1.15 17.68 18.04
CA HIS A 74 0.07 18.15 18.92
C HIS A 74 -0.77 17.05 19.58
N GLN A 75 -0.48 15.77 19.33
CA GLN A 75 -1.24 14.56 19.73
C GLN A 75 -2.62 14.44 19.10
N THR A 76 -3.41 15.52 19.10
CA THR A 76 -4.76 15.59 18.53
C THR A 76 -5.00 16.93 17.86
N ILE A 77 -5.96 16.99 16.94
CA ILE A 77 -6.37 18.25 16.32
C ILE A 77 -7.38 18.95 17.24
N ALA A 78 -7.05 20.18 17.65
CA ALA A 78 -7.90 20.99 18.51
C ALA A 78 -9.26 21.26 17.82
N PRO A 79 -10.39 21.33 18.58
CA PRO A 79 -11.72 21.53 17.99
C PRO A 79 -11.83 22.72 17.03
N ASP A 80 -11.13 23.82 17.32
CA ASP A 80 -11.14 25.04 16.51
C ASP A 80 -10.32 24.90 15.20
N ASP A 81 -9.37 23.96 15.15
CA ASP A 81 -8.53 23.68 13.98
C ASP A 81 -9.15 22.63 13.05
N LYS A 82 -10.07 21.78 13.54
CA LYS A 82 -10.69 20.70 12.74
C LYS A 82 -11.34 21.22 11.44
N PRO A 83 -12.12 22.31 11.44
CA PRO A 83 -12.69 22.85 10.20
C PRO A 83 -11.63 23.34 9.20
N LEU A 84 -10.46 23.78 9.67
CA LEU A 84 -9.36 24.22 8.80
C LEU A 84 -8.75 23.03 8.06
N PHE A 85 -8.43 21.94 8.77
CA PHE A 85 -7.94 20.70 8.15
C PHE A 85 -8.97 20.07 7.23
N GLU A 86 -10.24 20.07 7.61
CA GLU A 86 -11.31 19.57 6.73
C GLU A 86 -11.38 20.38 5.43
N ALA A 87 -11.27 21.71 5.51
CA ALA A 87 -11.22 22.58 4.33
C ALA A 87 -9.99 22.31 3.44
N GLU A 88 -8.84 21.94 4.02
CA GLU A 88 -7.67 21.49 3.26
C GLU A 88 -7.92 20.15 2.53
N VAL A 89 -8.59 19.18 3.16
CA VAL A 89 -8.99 17.92 2.50
C VAL A 89 -9.98 18.19 1.35
N HIS A 90 -10.98 19.04 1.57
CA HIS A 90 -11.93 19.44 0.52
C HIS A 90 -11.22 20.16 -0.62
N THR A 91 -10.27 21.05 -0.30
CA THR A 91 -9.45 21.74 -1.32
C THR A 91 -8.60 20.74 -2.10
N TRP A 92 -7.98 19.78 -1.42
CA TRP A 92 -7.20 18.72 -2.03
C TRP A 92 -8.02 17.91 -3.04
N ILE A 93 -9.19 17.38 -2.66
CA ILE A 93 -10.01 16.56 -3.56
C ILE A 93 -10.64 17.40 -4.69
N ASN A 94 -11.05 18.64 -4.40
CA ASN A 94 -11.63 19.52 -5.42
C ASN A 94 -10.65 19.87 -6.55
N ARG A 95 -9.33 19.85 -6.29
CA ARG A 95 -8.31 20.06 -7.33
C ARG A 95 -8.43 19.04 -8.47
N ILE A 96 -8.83 17.81 -8.18
CA ILE A 96 -8.96 16.76 -9.21
C ILE A 96 -10.39 16.60 -9.74
N LEU A 97 -11.42 16.90 -8.94
CA LEU A 97 -12.83 16.78 -9.34
C LEU A 97 -13.33 17.91 -10.25
N HIS A 98 -12.87 19.15 -10.05
CA HIS A 98 -13.42 20.36 -10.72
C HIS A 98 -12.46 20.99 -11.74
N SER A 99 -11.53 20.21 -12.28
CA SER A 99 -10.44 20.67 -13.16
C SER A 99 -10.86 21.12 -14.59
N GLY A 100 -12.14 21.44 -14.80
CA GLY A 100 -12.72 21.78 -16.10
C GLY A 100 -12.56 23.25 -16.53
N GLU A 101 -12.49 24.22 -15.59
CA GLU A 101 -12.63 25.64 -15.98
C GLU A 101 -11.56 26.61 -15.46
N ASN A 102 -10.78 26.28 -14.42
CA ASN A 102 -9.70 27.14 -13.90
C ASN A 102 -8.60 26.33 -13.20
N ALA A 103 -7.96 25.39 -13.91
CA ALA A 103 -6.96 24.51 -13.30
C ALA A 103 -5.72 25.30 -12.83
N ASN A 104 -5.36 25.14 -11.56
CA ASN A 104 -4.09 25.63 -11.00
C ASN A 104 -2.92 24.94 -11.73
N PRO A 105 -1.97 25.69 -12.34
CA PRO A 105 -0.84 25.12 -13.07
C PRO A 105 -0.01 24.09 -12.29
N MET A 106 0.02 24.18 -10.96
CA MET A 106 0.75 23.25 -10.10
C MET A 106 0.07 21.88 -9.92
N CYS A 107 -1.20 21.72 -10.31
CA CYS A 107 -1.95 20.45 -10.22
C CYS A 107 -2.08 19.72 -11.56
N ASN A 108 -1.51 20.25 -12.64
CA ASN A 108 -1.65 19.69 -13.99
C ASN A 108 -1.15 18.25 -14.08
N ASP A 109 -0.06 17.91 -13.40
CA ASP A 109 0.57 16.60 -13.54
C ASP A 109 -0.32 15.44 -13.04
N VAL A 110 -1.03 15.61 -11.91
CA VAL A 110 -1.91 14.55 -11.38
C VAL A 110 -3.22 14.46 -12.16
N ILE A 111 -3.78 15.59 -12.60
CA ILE A 111 -5.01 15.61 -13.41
C ILE A 111 -4.75 14.96 -14.76
N GLU A 112 -3.64 15.31 -15.41
CA GLU A 112 -3.23 14.71 -16.68
C GLU A 112 -2.94 13.21 -16.53
N THR A 113 -2.33 12.82 -15.39
CA THR A 113 -2.15 11.41 -15.04
C THR A 113 -3.49 10.69 -14.93
N ILE A 114 -4.45 11.24 -14.17
CA ILE A 114 -5.79 10.64 -14.00
C ILE A 114 -6.50 10.48 -15.34
N ARG A 115 -6.45 11.51 -16.20
CA ARG A 115 -7.06 11.49 -17.54
C ARG A 115 -6.38 10.47 -18.46
N THR A 116 -5.05 10.51 -18.55
CA THR A 116 -4.26 9.64 -19.44
C THR A 116 -4.46 8.16 -19.12
N PHE A 117 -4.43 7.81 -17.83
CA PHE A 117 -4.55 6.44 -17.36
C PHE A 117 -5.98 6.05 -16.96
N GLN A 118 -6.96 6.93 -17.20
CA GLN A 118 -8.38 6.72 -16.89
C GLN A 118 -8.61 6.23 -15.46
N ILE A 119 -7.89 6.81 -14.50
CA ILE A 119 -7.96 6.42 -13.08
C ILE A 119 -9.34 6.84 -12.55
N PRO A 120 -10.11 5.94 -11.91
CA PRO A 120 -11.41 6.30 -11.37
C PRO A 120 -11.28 7.30 -10.21
N PHE A 121 -12.30 8.13 -9.99
CA PHE A 121 -12.29 9.13 -8.91
C PHE A 121 -12.58 8.56 -7.52
N TRP A 122 -13.33 7.46 -7.44
CA TRP A 122 -13.75 6.86 -6.17
C TRP A 122 -12.63 6.60 -5.16
N PRO A 123 -11.37 6.21 -5.55
CA PRO A 123 -10.30 6.02 -4.57
C PRO A 123 -9.95 7.33 -3.86
N PHE A 124 -9.94 8.45 -4.58
CA PHE A 124 -9.63 9.74 -3.96
C PHE A 124 -10.77 10.20 -3.03
N GLU A 125 -12.02 9.89 -3.38
CA GLU A 125 -13.18 10.16 -2.52
C GLU A 125 -13.18 9.30 -1.25
N ASP A 126 -12.91 7.99 -1.38
CA ASP A 126 -12.74 7.08 -0.25
C ASP A 126 -11.58 7.56 0.64
N PHE A 127 -10.44 7.95 0.05
CA PHE A 127 -9.29 8.46 0.80
C PHE A 127 -9.61 9.77 1.56
N ALA A 128 -10.27 10.74 0.92
CA ALA A 128 -10.73 11.96 1.60
C ALA A 128 -11.60 11.65 2.82
N ARG A 129 -12.50 10.66 2.72
CA ARG A 129 -13.34 10.25 3.86
C ARG A 129 -12.50 9.75 5.04
N SER A 130 -11.46 8.97 4.79
CA SER A 130 -10.53 8.51 5.85
C SER A 130 -9.73 9.66 6.45
N MET A 131 -9.24 10.60 5.64
CA MET A 131 -8.55 11.79 6.14
C MET A 131 -9.46 12.66 7.02
N ILE A 132 -10.73 12.83 6.64
CA ILE A 132 -11.73 13.50 7.48
C ILE A 132 -11.97 12.70 8.76
N TYR A 133 -12.07 11.38 8.68
CA TYR A 133 -12.19 10.54 9.88
C TYR A 133 -11.04 10.80 10.86
N ASP A 134 -9.80 10.86 10.37
CA ASP A 134 -8.61 11.15 11.19
C ASP A 134 -8.64 12.52 11.83
N ILE A 135 -9.22 13.54 11.19
CA ILE A 135 -9.34 14.88 11.78
C ILE A 135 -10.25 14.86 13.01
N TYR A 136 -11.34 14.09 12.94
CA TYR A 136 -12.39 14.13 13.95
C TYR A 136 -12.22 13.07 15.05
N HIS A 137 -11.51 11.98 14.77
CA HIS A 137 -11.37 10.84 15.66
C HIS A 137 -9.90 10.59 16.02
N ASP A 138 -9.72 10.08 17.23
CA ASP A 138 -8.44 9.63 17.75
C ASP A 138 -8.62 8.15 18.08
N GLY A 139 -8.30 7.28 17.13
CA GLY A 139 -8.51 5.83 17.22
C GLY A 139 -9.82 5.31 16.62
N PHE A 140 -10.09 4.03 16.85
CA PHE A 140 -11.22 3.30 16.27
C PHE A 140 -12.03 2.62 17.37
N PRO A 141 -13.34 2.86 17.48
CA PRO A 141 -14.14 2.26 18.55
C PRO A 141 -14.25 0.74 18.42
N THR A 142 -14.18 0.21 17.19
CA THR A 142 -14.29 -1.22 16.93
C THR A 142 -13.39 -1.67 15.78
N PHE A 143 -13.04 -2.96 15.72
CA PHE A 143 -12.30 -3.53 14.58
C PHE A 143 -13.01 -3.33 13.23
N PRO A 144 -14.35 -3.49 13.11
CA PRO A 144 -15.08 -3.09 11.91
C PRO A 144 -14.92 -1.61 11.53
N ALA A 145 -14.93 -0.68 12.50
CA ALA A 145 -14.71 0.74 12.22
C ALA A 145 -13.29 1.01 11.67
N PHE A 146 -12.29 0.28 12.16
CA PHE A 146 -10.94 0.30 11.59
C PHE A 146 -10.93 -0.22 10.15
N LEU A 147 -11.63 -1.33 9.85
CA LEU A 147 -11.72 -1.86 8.49
C LEU A 147 -12.42 -0.89 7.52
N ASP A 148 -13.48 -0.20 7.98
CA ASP A 148 -14.16 0.83 7.18
C ASP A 148 -13.23 2.00 6.87
N TYR A 149 -12.47 2.46 7.87
CA TYR A 149 -11.43 3.47 7.68
C TYR A 149 -10.32 3.00 6.71
N ALA A 150 -9.91 1.73 6.79
CA ALA A 150 -8.91 1.13 5.92
C ALA A 150 -9.32 1.10 4.44
N VAL A 151 -10.62 1.18 4.12
CA VAL A 151 -11.11 1.30 2.74
C VAL A 151 -10.54 2.56 2.09
N GLY A 152 -10.59 3.70 2.77
CA GLY A 152 -9.97 4.91 2.26
C GLY A 152 -8.46 4.89 2.47
N ALA A 153 -7.99 4.67 3.69
CA ALA A 153 -6.57 4.85 4.03
C ALA A 153 -5.62 3.87 3.31
N SER A 154 -6.07 2.65 2.98
CA SER A 154 -5.22 1.62 2.35
C SER A 154 -5.78 1.07 1.04
N VAL A 155 -7.07 0.72 0.98
CA VAL A 155 -7.66 0.10 -0.23
C VAL A 155 -7.67 1.08 -1.40
N ALA A 156 -7.95 2.37 -1.18
CA ALA A 156 -7.95 3.35 -2.25
C ALA A 156 -6.57 3.56 -2.92
N PRO A 157 -5.47 3.84 -2.18
CA PRO A 157 -4.13 3.91 -2.78
C PRO A 157 -3.75 2.62 -3.53
N ALA A 158 -4.03 1.45 -2.93
CA ALA A 158 -3.77 0.16 -3.56
C ALA A 158 -4.59 -0.03 -4.84
N SER A 159 -5.82 0.48 -4.88
CA SER A 159 -6.69 0.41 -6.06
C SER A 159 -6.18 1.24 -7.22
N ILE A 160 -5.52 2.37 -6.98
CA ILE A 160 -4.83 3.11 -8.06
C ILE A 160 -3.69 2.27 -8.63
N PHE A 161 -2.90 1.62 -7.78
CA PHE A 161 -1.83 0.72 -8.22
C PHE A 161 -2.38 -0.47 -9.01
N VAL A 162 -3.42 -1.13 -8.52
CA VAL A 162 -4.07 -2.27 -9.19
C VAL A 162 -4.74 -1.85 -10.50
N HIS A 163 -5.31 -0.65 -10.56
CA HIS A 163 -5.82 -0.06 -11.81
C HIS A 163 -4.71 0.06 -12.85
N LEU A 164 -3.60 0.73 -12.51
CA LEU A 164 -2.44 0.88 -13.40
C LEU A 164 -1.82 -0.47 -13.79
N CYS A 165 -1.81 -1.43 -12.86
CA CYS A 165 -1.38 -2.80 -13.09
C CYS A 165 -2.25 -3.52 -14.13
N GLY A 166 -3.57 -3.32 -14.06
CA GLY A 166 -4.56 -3.93 -14.94
C GLY A 166 -4.73 -3.28 -16.31
N LEU A 167 -4.11 -2.12 -16.56
CA LEU A 167 -4.16 -1.45 -17.85
C LEU A 167 -3.39 -2.26 -18.90
N ARG A 168 -4.03 -2.47 -20.05
CA ARG A 168 -3.43 -3.07 -21.24
C ARG A 168 -3.35 -2.04 -22.35
N HIS A 169 -2.25 -2.05 -23.09
CA HIS A 169 -2.08 -1.13 -24.22
C HIS A 169 -2.48 -1.82 -25.53
N GLN A 170 -3.48 -1.27 -26.22
CA GLN A 170 -3.92 -1.77 -27.54
C GLN A 170 -4.18 -0.58 -28.47
N GLU A 171 -3.60 -0.64 -29.68
CA GLU A 171 -3.85 0.32 -30.77
C GLU A 171 -3.66 1.81 -30.39
N GLY A 172 -2.73 2.10 -29.47
CA GLY A 172 -2.42 3.47 -29.02
C GLY A 172 -3.33 4.01 -27.92
N ALA A 173 -4.18 3.16 -27.33
CA ALA A 173 -5.01 3.51 -26.19
C ALA A 173 -4.88 2.49 -25.04
N TYR A 174 -5.20 2.94 -23.82
CA TYR A 174 -5.32 2.07 -22.67
C TYR A 174 -6.71 1.45 -22.57
N LEU A 175 -6.75 0.13 -22.47
CA LEU A 175 -7.95 -0.61 -22.09
C LEU A 175 -8.01 -0.72 -20.57
N LEU A 176 -9.20 -0.46 -20.03
CA LEU A 176 -9.48 -0.56 -18.60
C LEU A 176 -9.31 -2.01 -18.10
N PRO A 177 -9.00 -2.20 -16.81
CA PRO A 177 -8.93 -3.52 -16.20
C PRO A 177 -10.21 -4.33 -16.45
N ALA A 178 -10.06 -5.61 -16.80
CA ALA A 178 -11.19 -6.50 -17.07
C ALA A 178 -11.76 -7.19 -15.81
N PHE A 179 -11.52 -6.59 -14.64
CA PHE A 179 -11.89 -7.10 -13.32
C PHE A 179 -12.22 -5.93 -12.40
N SER A 180 -12.90 -6.21 -11.29
CA SER A 180 -13.21 -5.19 -10.29
C SER A 180 -11.93 -4.77 -9.56
N VAL A 181 -11.46 -3.54 -9.82
CA VAL A 181 -10.23 -3.00 -9.22
C VAL A 181 -10.33 -2.97 -7.69
N LYS A 182 -11.47 -2.51 -7.14
CA LYS A 182 -11.66 -2.39 -5.68
C LYS A 182 -11.61 -3.76 -5.00
N GLU A 183 -12.31 -4.75 -5.55
CA GLU A 183 -12.33 -6.11 -5.01
C GLU A 183 -10.97 -6.78 -5.14
N ALA A 184 -10.26 -6.57 -6.26
CA ALA A 184 -8.93 -7.12 -6.47
C ALA A 184 -7.87 -6.50 -5.54
N ALA A 185 -7.97 -5.21 -5.24
CA ALA A 185 -7.01 -4.52 -4.38
C ALA A 185 -7.24 -4.76 -2.88
N ALA A 186 -8.50 -4.90 -2.46
CA ALA A 186 -8.88 -4.86 -1.05
C ALA A 186 -8.16 -5.91 -0.18
N PRO A 187 -8.05 -7.20 -0.55
CA PRO A 187 -7.41 -8.18 0.31
C PRO A 187 -5.95 -7.86 0.62
N CYS A 188 -5.17 -7.49 -0.40
CA CYS A 188 -3.76 -7.16 -0.21
C CYS A 188 -3.63 -5.89 0.61
N ALA A 189 -4.45 -4.87 0.34
CA ALA A 189 -4.42 -3.60 1.05
C ALA A 189 -4.75 -3.74 2.55
N ILE A 190 -5.76 -4.55 2.90
CA ILE A 190 -6.11 -4.81 4.30
C ILE A 190 -5.04 -5.68 4.98
N PHE A 191 -4.53 -6.71 4.31
CA PHE A 191 -3.39 -7.50 4.79
C PHE A 191 -2.19 -6.59 5.11
N SER A 192 -1.80 -5.76 4.15
CA SER A 192 -0.71 -4.80 4.28
C SER A 192 -0.92 -3.82 5.43
N TYR A 193 -2.16 -3.36 5.66
CA TYR A 193 -2.42 -2.40 6.73
C TYR A 193 -2.39 -3.06 8.12
N LEU A 194 -2.91 -4.28 8.26
CA LEU A 194 -2.81 -5.05 9.51
C LEU A 194 -1.35 -5.40 9.85
N VAL A 195 -0.53 -5.71 8.84
CA VAL A 195 0.92 -5.89 9.03
C VAL A 195 1.58 -4.57 9.43
N HIS A 196 1.19 -3.46 8.82
CA HIS A 196 1.74 -2.13 9.09
C HIS A 196 1.51 -1.71 10.55
N ILE A 197 0.30 -1.86 11.09
CA ILE A 197 0.02 -1.46 12.49
C ILE A 197 0.86 -2.24 13.51
N ILE A 198 1.21 -3.50 13.21
CA ILE A 198 2.09 -4.32 14.06
C ILE A 198 3.55 -3.89 13.87
N ARG A 199 3.99 -3.77 12.62
CA ARG A 199 5.37 -3.39 12.24
C ARG A 199 5.78 -2.04 12.82
N ASP A 200 4.89 -1.06 12.77
CA ASP A 200 5.17 0.32 13.16
C ASP A 200 4.68 0.64 14.59
N PHE A 201 4.26 -0.36 15.37
CA PHE A 201 3.75 -0.20 16.74
C PHE A 201 4.56 0.79 17.58
N MET A 202 5.89 0.61 17.68
CA MET A 202 6.75 1.50 18.48
C MET A 202 6.84 2.91 17.88
N LYS A 203 6.98 3.01 16.56
CA LYS A 203 7.14 4.28 15.85
C LYS A 203 5.88 5.13 15.99
N ASP A 204 4.73 4.53 15.75
CA ASP A 204 3.44 5.20 15.79
C ASP A 204 3.13 5.71 17.20
N HIS A 205 3.32 4.88 18.22
CA HIS A 205 3.07 5.30 19.61
C HIS A 205 4.04 6.38 20.11
N ARG A 206 5.30 6.39 19.62
CA ARG A 206 6.25 7.48 19.90
C ARG A 206 5.84 8.79 19.22
N ASN A 207 5.15 8.71 18.09
CA ASN A 207 4.59 9.83 17.35
C ASN A 207 3.14 10.15 17.74
N HIS A 208 2.64 9.60 18.86
CA HIS A 208 1.27 9.82 19.34
C HIS A 208 0.15 9.33 18.42
N LEU A 209 0.47 8.44 17.48
CA LEU A 209 -0.48 7.77 16.61
C LEU A 209 -0.89 6.42 17.23
N ASN A 210 -2.19 6.08 17.13
CA ASN A 210 -2.70 4.79 17.57
C ASN A 210 -3.70 4.23 16.54
N TYR A 211 -3.35 3.08 15.98
CA TYR A 211 -4.18 2.38 15.00
C TYR A 211 -4.81 1.09 15.53
N PHE A 212 -4.66 0.80 16.83
CA PHE A 212 -5.31 -0.36 17.46
C PHE A 212 -6.77 -0.03 17.82
N PRO A 213 -7.74 -0.88 17.44
CA PRO A 213 -9.14 -0.68 17.81
C PRO A 213 -9.37 -0.81 19.32
N ASP A 214 -10.18 0.10 19.87
CA ASP A 214 -10.43 0.20 21.31
C ASP A 214 -11.11 -1.07 21.87
N ASP A 215 -12.03 -1.69 21.12
CA ASP A 215 -12.67 -2.96 21.52
C ASP A 215 -11.70 -4.12 21.67
N LEU A 216 -10.73 -4.20 20.76
CA LEU A 216 -9.66 -5.19 20.79
C LEU A 216 -8.74 -4.94 21.99
N LEU A 217 -8.37 -3.68 22.26
CA LEU A 217 -7.58 -3.33 23.44
C LEU A 217 -8.31 -3.72 24.73
N MET A 218 -9.59 -3.33 24.85
CA MET A 218 -10.41 -3.65 26.02
C MET A 218 -10.55 -5.16 26.24
N LYS A 219 -10.72 -5.94 25.16
CA LYS A 219 -10.81 -7.41 25.22
C LYS A 219 -9.61 -8.06 25.94
N TYR A 220 -8.43 -7.47 25.77
CA TYR A 220 -7.19 -7.95 26.37
C TYR A 220 -6.74 -7.11 27.57
N ASN A 221 -7.63 -6.34 28.20
CA ASN A 221 -7.30 -5.46 29.33
C ASN A 221 -6.18 -4.46 29.03
N LEU A 222 -6.02 -4.07 27.78
CA LEU A 222 -5.05 -3.07 27.33
C LEU A 222 -5.71 -1.69 27.26
N ASP A 223 -4.87 -0.67 27.36
CA ASP A 223 -5.23 0.72 27.16
C ASP A 223 -4.04 1.45 26.50
N ARG A 224 -4.26 2.70 26.10
CA ARG A 224 -3.26 3.50 25.40
C ARG A 224 -2.01 3.77 26.23
N GLU A 225 -2.16 3.85 27.55
CA GLU A 225 -1.03 4.10 28.45
C GLU A 225 -0.11 2.88 28.51
N LYS A 226 -0.69 1.67 28.64
CA LYS A 226 0.07 0.42 28.56
C LYS A 226 0.79 0.27 27.23
N LEU A 227 0.10 0.54 26.12
CA LEU A 227 0.70 0.49 24.78
C LEU A 227 1.87 1.48 24.66
N ARG A 228 1.70 2.71 25.15
CA ARG A 228 2.76 3.72 25.17
C ARG A 228 3.96 3.29 26.04
N CYS A 229 3.71 2.70 27.21
CA CYS A 229 4.76 2.18 28.08
C CYS A 229 5.60 1.10 27.37
N MET A 230 4.94 0.13 26.72
CA MET A 230 5.61 -0.91 25.92
C MET A 230 6.40 -0.30 24.75
N ALA A 231 5.82 0.64 24.00
CA ALA A 231 6.50 1.33 22.91
C ALA A 231 7.71 2.19 23.35
N GLN A 232 7.80 2.54 24.63
CA GLN A 232 8.93 3.26 25.24
C GLN A 232 9.98 2.32 25.88
N GLY A 233 9.89 1.01 25.63
CA GLY A 233 10.83 0.01 26.14
C GLY A 233 10.40 -0.66 27.45
N GLY A 234 9.13 -0.48 27.84
CA GLY A 234 8.51 -1.27 28.90
C GLY A 234 8.37 -2.75 28.54
N GLU A 235 8.05 -3.58 29.54
CA GLU A 235 7.86 -5.02 29.36
C GLU A 235 6.69 -5.33 28.43
N ILE A 236 6.94 -6.17 27.42
CA ILE A 236 5.89 -6.69 26.54
C ILE A 236 5.04 -7.71 27.31
N THR A 237 3.79 -7.35 27.58
CA THR A 237 2.88 -8.16 28.39
C THR A 237 2.28 -9.33 27.60
N ARG A 238 1.87 -10.39 28.32
CA ARG A 238 1.11 -11.50 27.73
C ARG A 238 -0.19 -11.02 27.06
N ASP A 239 -0.89 -10.08 27.68
CA ASP A 239 -2.12 -9.50 27.14
C ASP A 239 -1.89 -8.83 25.78
N PHE A 240 -0.77 -8.11 25.63
CA PHE A 240 -0.37 -7.54 24.34
C PHE A 240 -0.07 -8.62 23.30
N ARG A 241 0.63 -9.69 23.68
CA ARG A 241 0.90 -10.82 22.78
C ARG A 241 -0.38 -11.47 22.26
N GLU A 242 -1.39 -11.66 23.11
CA GLU A 242 -2.68 -12.19 22.70
C GLU A 242 -3.45 -11.23 21.76
N CYS A 243 -3.33 -9.91 21.98
CA CYS A 243 -3.84 -8.89 21.07
C CYS A 243 -3.17 -8.96 19.69
N ILE A 244 -1.84 -9.03 19.64
CA ILE A 244 -1.08 -9.18 18.39
C ILE A 244 -1.41 -10.50 17.69
N ARG A 245 -1.58 -11.58 18.45
CA ARG A 245 -2.01 -12.88 17.92
C ARG A 245 -3.35 -12.79 17.18
N GLU A 246 -4.32 -12.04 17.72
CA GLU A 246 -5.62 -11.84 17.06
C GLU A 246 -5.46 -11.07 15.74
N LEU A 247 -4.71 -9.96 15.75
CA LEU A 247 -4.42 -9.19 14.53
C LEU A 247 -3.65 -10.01 13.49
N TYR A 248 -2.69 -10.83 13.92
CA TYR A 248 -1.92 -11.73 13.08
C TYR A 248 -2.82 -12.75 12.38
N ILE A 249 -3.75 -13.37 13.12
CA ILE A 249 -4.73 -14.32 12.56
C ILE A 249 -5.64 -13.62 11.54
N GLU A 250 -6.11 -12.41 11.83
CA GLU A 250 -6.91 -11.65 10.86
C GLU A 250 -6.09 -11.29 9.61
N ALA A 251 -4.86 -10.82 9.77
CA ALA A 251 -3.95 -10.52 8.67
C ALA A 251 -3.72 -11.75 7.78
N ASP A 252 -3.53 -12.93 8.37
CA ASP A 252 -3.32 -14.18 7.63
C ASP A 252 -4.51 -14.54 6.73
N LYS A 253 -5.75 -14.31 7.20
CA LYS A 253 -6.95 -14.50 6.36
C LYS A 253 -6.90 -13.62 5.11
N TYR A 254 -6.50 -12.36 5.24
CA TYR A 254 -6.35 -11.46 4.09
C TYR A 254 -5.15 -11.81 3.22
N ARG A 255 -4.06 -12.32 3.79
CA ARG A 255 -2.91 -12.86 3.06
C ARG A 255 -3.32 -14.02 2.15
N LEU A 256 -4.13 -14.97 2.67
CA LEU A 256 -4.65 -16.09 1.89
C LEU A 256 -5.60 -15.63 0.77
N LYS A 257 -6.54 -14.73 1.08
CA LYS A 257 -7.42 -14.12 0.07
C LYS A 257 -6.64 -13.38 -1.03
N THR A 258 -5.55 -12.72 -0.67
CA THR A 258 -4.67 -12.04 -1.64
C THR A 258 -4.08 -13.03 -2.64
N LYS A 259 -3.61 -14.20 -2.17
CA LYS A 259 -3.10 -15.26 -3.05
C LYS A 259 -4.16 -15.77 -4.02
N GLU A 260 -5.40 -15.91 -3.56
CA GLU A 260 -6.53 -16.32 -4.39
C GLU A 260 -6.81 -15.29 -5.48
N VAL A 261 -6.90 -14.02 -5.11
CA VAL A 261 -7.13 -12.92 -6.06
C VAL A 261 -6.01 -12.79 -7.08
N ILE A 262 -4.73 -12.82 -6.66
CA ILE A 262 -3.59 -12.76 -7.59
C ILE A 262 -3.67 -13.89 -8.63
N ARG A 263 -4.05 -15.10 -8.19
CA ARG A 263 -4.24 -16.24 -9.10
C ARG A 263 -5.40 -16.04 -10.06
N GLU A 264 -6.51 -15.47 -9.59
CA GLU A 264 -7.71 -15.21 -10.38
C GLU A 264 -7.46 -14.15 -11.46
N ILE A 265 -6.87 -13.01 -11.10
CA ILE A 265 -6.65 -11.90 -12.04
C ILE A 265 -5.39 -12.08 -12.88
N GLY A 266 -4.44 -12.90 -12.44
CA GLY A 266 -3.15 -13.13 -13.10
C GLY A 266 -3.25 -13.35 -14.62
N PRO A 267 -4.11 -14.25 -15.12
CA PRO A 267 -4.30 -14.48 -16.56
C PRO A 267 -4.78 -13.26 -17.36
N LEU A 268 -5.33 -12.23 -16.70
CA LEU A 268 -5.84 -11.01 -17.34
C LEU A 268 -4.77 -9.91 -17.45
N LEU A 269 -3.59 -10.13 -16.86
CA LEU A 269 -2.51 -9.16 -16.69
C LEU A 269 -1.29 -9.44 -17.56
N GLU A 270 -0.63 -8.36 -17.99
CA GLU A 270 0.68 -8.44 -18.65
C GLU A 270 1.72 -9.09 -17.71
N PRO A 271 2.75 -9.79 -18.25
CA PRO A 271 3.78 -10.44 -17.43
C PRO A 271 4.44 -9.52 -16.38
N CYS A 272 4.82 -8.30 -16.77
CA CYS A 272 5.42 -7.33 -15.83
C CYS A 272 4.44 -6.91 -14.72
N SER A 273 3.16 -6.76 -15.06
CA SER A 273 2.11 -6.45 -14.09
C SER A 273 1.90 -7.56 -13.08
N ARG A 274 1.91 -8.83 -13.53
CA ARG A 274 1.87 -9.99 -12.63
C ARG A 274 3.07 -10.02 -11.68
N LEU A 275 4.28 -9.84 -12.21
CA LEU A 275 5.49 -9.77 -11.39
C LEU A 275 5.38 -8.66 -10.33
N SER A 276 4.87 -7.49 -10.69
CA SER A 276 4.66 -6.40 -9.71
C SER A 276 3.69 -6.78 -8.59
N LEU A 277 2.62 -7.52 -8.88
CA LEU A 277 1.70 -8.02 -7.83
C LEU A 277 2.38 -9.02 -6.90
N GLU A 278 3.17 -9.94 -7.45
CA GLU A 278 3.96 -10.88 -6.65
C GLU A 278 5.00 -10.16 -5.79
N ILE A 279 5.66 -9.12 -6.32
CA ILE A 279 6.62 -8.30 -5.57
C ILE A 279 5.95 -7.57 -4.42
N ILE A 280 4.87 -6.81 -4.65
CA ILE A 280 4.22 -6.07 -3.56
C ILE A 280 3.71 -7.01 -2.48
N PHE A 281 3.11 -8.14 -2.87
CA PHE A 281 2.60 -9.13 -1.93
C PHE A 281 3.73 -9.82 -1.15
N GLY A 282 4.81 -10.19 -1.83
CA GLY A 282 6.00 -10.79 -1.22
C GLY A 282 6.67 -9.86 -0.21
N LEU A 283 6.78 -8.56 -0.52
CA LEU A 283 7.36 -7.58 0.41
C LEU A 283 6.58 -7.42 1.72
N TYR A 284 5.25 -7.47 1.67
CA TYR A 284 4.45 -7.49 2.91
C TYR A 284 4.47 -8.85 3.61
N THR A 285 4.59 -9.95 2.86
CA THR A 285 4.81 -11.29 3.42
C THR A 285 6.13 -11.37 4.16
N LEU A 286 7.20 -10.76 3.64
CA LEU A 286 8.52 -10.68 4.30
C LEU A 286 8.44 -10.02 5.69
N VAL A 287 7.61 -8.99 5.84
CA VAL A 287 7.37 -8.36 7.15
C VAL A 287 6.48 -9.25 8.02
N PHE A 288 5.40 -9.78 7.47
CA PHE A 288 4.47 -10.66 8.18
C PHE A 288 5.17 -11.88 8.78
N ASP A 289 6.07 -12.51 8.03
CA ASP A 289 6.81 -13.71 8.46
C ASP A 289 7.80 -13.43 9.61
N ARG A 290 8.09 -12.16 9.91
CA ARG A 290 8.92 -11.75 11.06
C ARG A 290 8.13 -11.53 12.33
N ILE A 291 6.80 -11.44 12.23
CA ILE A 291 5.95 -11.20 13.40
C ILE A 291 5.90 -12.49 14.21
N ASP A 292 6.72 -12.55 15.25
CA ASP A 292 6.64 -13.56 16.29
C ASP A 292 5.77 -13.03 17.44
N TRP A 293 4.50 -13.44 17.48
CA TRP A 293 3.58 -12.99 18.51
C TRP A 293 3.87 -13.65 19.88
N GLU A 294 4.58 -14.80 19.92
CA GLU A 294 4.89 -15.54 21.15
C GLU A 294 6.11 -14.93 21.86
N GLU A 295 7.21 -14.71 21.14
CA GLU A 295 8.49 -14.32 21.74
C GLU A 295 9.05 -12.99 21.20
N GLY A 296 8.46 -12.44 20.13
CA GLY A 296 8.94 -11.21 19.48
C GLY A 296 8.95 -10.00 20.41
N GLY A 297 9.91 -9.11 20.17
CA GLY A 297 10.09 -7.85 20.91
C GLY A 297 9.29 -6.68 20.31
N PHE A 298 8.75 -6.87 19.10
CA PHE A 298 8.02 -5.89 18.31
C PHE A 298 8.80 -4.58 18.06
N THR A 299 10.13 -4.69 17.98
CA THR A 299 10.98 -3.53 17.73
C THR A 299 10.97 -3.11 16.27
N THR A 300 11.22 -1.81 16.00
CA THR A 300 11.32 -1.30 14.63
C THR A 300 12.38 -2.07 13.85
N GLU A 301 13.54 -2.33 14.45
CA GLU A 301 14.67 -3.02 13.84
C GLU A 301 14.38 -4.50 13.56
N GLU A 302 13.64 -5.16 14.43
CA GLU A 302 13.22 -6.56 14.28
C GLU A 302 12.23 -6.72 13.12
N LEU A 303 11.20 -5.89 13.08
CA LEU A 303 10.08 -6.05 12.14
C LEU A 303 10.36 -5.44 10.76
N ASN A 304 11.27 -4.47 10.63
CA ASN A 304 11.59 -3.84 9.35
C ASN A 304 12.75 -4.54 8.62
N PRO A 305 12.55 -5.03 7.38
CA PRO A 305 13.62 -5.60 6.59
C PRO A 305 14.65 -4.57 6.18
N THR A 306 15.92 -4.95 6.26
CA THR A 306 17.02 -4.15 5.74
C THR A 306 16.93 -4.05 4.21
N ALA A 307 17.56 -3.04 3.62
CA ALA A 307 17.63 -2.88 2.16
C ALA A 307 18.21 -4.12 1.47
N ALA A 308 19.19 -4.79 2.09
CA ALA A 308 19.78 -6.02 1.58
C ALA A 308 18.78 -7.18 1.55
N GLU A 309 17.97 -7.34 2.61
CA GLU A 309 16.93 -8.38 2.68
C GLU A 309 15.79 -8.12 1.70
N VAL A 310 15.35 -6.86 1.58
CA VAL A 310 14.36 -6.45 0.55
C VAL A 310 14.88 -6.78 -0.84
N LYS A 311 16.13 -6.39 -1.15
CA LYS A 311 16.77 -6.66 -2.45
C LYS A 311 16.84 -8.16 -2.74
N GLU A 312 17.29 -8.96 -1.77
CA GLU A 312 17.38 -10.41 -1.93
C GLU A 312 15.99 -11.04 -2.10
N HIS A 313 14.99 -10.58 -1.35
CA HIS A 313 13.63 -11.11 -1.47
C HIS A 313 13.03 -10.81 -2.85
N VAL A 314 13.19 -9.59 -3.37
CA VAL A 314 12.78 -9.25 -4.75
C VAL A 314 13.51 -10.12 -5.77
N ARG A 315 14.80 -10.38 -5.58
CA ARG A 315 15.59 -11.27 -6.44
C ARG A 315 14.99 -12.68 -6.50
N GLN A 316 14.60 -13.23 -5.36
CA GLN A 316 13.98 -14.56 -5.27
C GLN A 316 12.62 -14.61 -5.95
N ILE A 317 11.81 -13.55 -5.79
CA ILE A 317 10.51 -13.44 -6.48
C ILE A 317 10.70 -13.46 -8.00
N ILE A 318 11.67 -12.71 -8.53
CA ILE A 318 11.97 -12.70 -9.98
C ILE A 318 12.36 -14.10 -10.46
N LEU A 319 13.26 -14.79 -9.75
CA LEU A 319 13.68 -16.15 -10.10
C LEU A 319 12.49 -17.11 -10.13
N HIS A 320 11.68 -17.13 -9.07
CA HIS A 320 10.51 -17.99 -8.98
C HIS A 320 9.48 -17.69 -10.07
N PHE A 321 9.29 -16.40 -10.39
CA PHE A 321 8.39 -15.97 -11.45
C PHE A 321 8.87 -16.47 -12.83
N GLU A 322 10.17 -16.42 -13.12
CA GLU A 322 10.76 -16.94 -14.36
C GLU A 322 10.69 -18.47 -14.48
N GLU A 323 10.74 -19.20 -13.36
CA GLU A 323 10.59 -20.66 -13.30
C GLU A 323 9.15 -21.12 -13.56
N ASN A 324 8.16 -20.41 -13.02
CA ASN A 324 6.74 -20.75 -13.15
C ASN A 324 6.07 -20.20 -14.41
N HIS A 325 6.71 -19.25 -15.10
CA HIS A 325 6.30 -18.76 -16.40
C HIS A 325 7.41 -19.00 -17.44
N PRO A 326 7.78 -20.28 -17.67
CA PRO A 326 8.82 -20.63 -18.64
C PRO A 326 8.33 -20.43 -20.07
N LEU A 327 9.33 -20.33 -20.95
CA LEU A 327 9.28 -20.06 -22.40
C LEU A 327 8.12 -20.72 -23.15
#